data_AF-A0A7Y9MRI1-F1
#
_entry.id   AF-A0A7Y9MRI1-F1
#
_cell.length_a   1.000
_cell.length_b   1.000
_cell.length_c   1.000
_cell.angle_alpha   90.00
_cell.angle_beta   90.00
_cell.angle_gamma   90.00
#
_symmetry.space_group_name_H-M   'P 1'
#
loop_
_entity.id
_entity.type
_entity.pdbx_description
1 polymer ?
#
loop_
_entity_poly.entity_id
_entity_poly.type
_entity_poly.pdbx_seq_one_letter_code
_entity_poly.pdbx_strand_id
1 'polypeptide(L)'
;MSELADFHLFWGAAMGVAEKLSASVEEGADDFVKGLYGEYVAQGSPKNKKKWLSERLKNEFLCLNEKPVWVGEPAWAYHQGQPMVFLHQVLVSPSAQHIKEKLSLGDTVYVFGSRHRLERQGEEWSDVYRTVVQTFEGNTAYEILQ
;
A
#
# COMPACT_ATOMS: atom_id res chain seq x y z
N MET A 1 11.13 -23.61 15.01
CA MET A 1 11.05 -22.17 14.72
C MET A 1 9.84 -21.64 15.48
N SER A 2 9.94 -20.52 16.20
CA SER A 2 8.76 -19.96 16.87
C SER A 2 7.78 -19.43 15.83
N GLU A 3 6.49 -19.42 16.16
CA GLU A 3 5.42 -18.89 15.28
C GLU A 3 5.70 -17.44 14.88
N LEU A 4 6.18 -16.62 15.82
CA LEU A 4 6.59 -15.23 15.57
C LEU A 4 7.74 -15.13 14.55
N ALA A 5 8.73 -16.02 14.63
CA ALA A 5 9.85 -16.00 13.69
C ALA A 5 9.43 -16.44 12.28
N ASP A 6 8.54 -17.42 12.15
CA ASP A 6 8.01 -17.80 10.82
C ASP A 6 7.15 -16.69 10.21
N PHE A 7 6.32 -16.01 11.03
CA PHE A 7 5.54 -14.86 10.60
C PHE A 7 6.42 -13.73 10.05
N HIS A 8 7.50 -13.35 10.74
CA HIS A 8 8.41 -12.31 10.24
C HIS A 8 9.12 -12.72 8.95
N LEU A 9 9.52 -13.99 8.82
CA LEU A 9 10.09 -14.50 7.57
C LEU A 9 9.07 -14.51 6.43
N PHE A 10 7.80 -14.79 6.74
CA PHE A 10 6.71 -14.70 5.79
C PHE A 10 6.46 -13.26 5.34
N TRP A 11 6.40 -12.31 6.28
CA TRP A 11 6.24 -10.90 5.97
C TRP A 11 7.38 -10.41 5.07
N GLY A 12 8.64 -10.68 5.41
CA GLY A 12 9.77 -10.31 4.55
C GLY A 12 9.68 -10.91 3.13
N ALA A 13 9.14 -12.12 3.00
CA ALA A 13 8.87 -12.72 1.68
C ALA A 13 7.72 -12.00 0.94
N ALA A 14 6.67 -11.59 1.65
CA ALA A 14 5.55 -10.83 1.08
C ALA A 14 6.00 -9.45 0.59
N MET A 15 6.84 -8.74 1.36
CA MET A 15 7.46 -7.46 0.96
C MET A 15 8.20 -7.60 -0.38
N GLY A 16 9.13 -8.57 -0.46
CA GLY A 16 9.90 -8.77 -1.70
C GLY A 16 9.09 -9.28 -2.89
N VAL A 17 7.87 -9.78 -2.69
CA VAL A 17 6.94 -10.08 -3.79
C VAL A 17 6.16 -8.84 -4.19
N ALA A 18 5.68 -8.05 -3.23
CA ALA A 18 4.94 -6.81 -3.49
C ALA A 18 5.80 -5.77 -4.22
N GLU A 19 7.08 -5.64 -3.85
CA GLU A 19 8.04 -4.73 -4.49
C GLU A 19 8.14 -5.00 -6.01
N LYS A 20 8.16 -6.28 -6.41
CA LYS A 20 8.16 -6.69 -7.82
C LYS A 20 6.86 -6.35 -8.56
N LEU A 21 5.79 -6.07 -7.84
CA LEU A 21 4.52 -5.63 -8.37
C LEU A 21 4.41 -4.08 -8.38
N SER A 22 5.48 -3.37 -8.05
CA SER A 22 5.51 -1.91 -7.85
C SER A 22 4.59 -1.46 -6.71
N ALA A 23 4.50 -2.28 -5.66
CA ALA A 23 3.73 -2.03 -4.45
C ALA A 23 4.55 -2.33 -3.20
N SER A 24 4.02 -2.04 -2.02
CA SER A 24 4.68 -2.37 -0.75
C SER A 24 3.72 -2.94 0.26
N VAL A 25 4.29 -3.64 1.23
CA VAL A 25 3.62 -4.32 2.34
C VAL A 25 4.36 -3.92 3.60
N GLU A 26 4.24 -2.65 3.96
CA GLU A 26 4.99 -2.03 5.07
C GLU A 26 4.00 -1.35 6.02
N GLU A 27 4.05 -0.02 6.13
CA GLU A 27 3.24 0.75 7.05
C GLU A 27 1.74 0.63 6.74
N GLY A 28 0.95 0.26 7.76
CA GLY A 28 -0.49 0.06 7.64
C GLY A 28 -0.91 -1.29 7.02
N ALA A 29 0.05 -2.15 6.66
CA ALA A 29 -0.23 -3.46 6.06
C ALA A 29 -0.42 -4.59 7.09
N ASP A 30 -0.28 -4.33 8.39
CA ASP A 30 -0.28 -5.35 9.46
C ASP A 30 -1.45 -6.35 9.35
N ASP A 31 -2.67 -5.84 9.24
CA ASP A 31 -3.88 -6.67 9.20
C ASP A 31 -3.97 -7.47 7.90
N PHE A 32 -3.52 -6.86 6.79
CA PHE A 32 -3.43 -7.54 5.50
C PHE A 32 -2.46 -8.72 5.55
N VAL A 33 -1.26 -8.51 6.12
CA VAL A 33 -0.23 -9.56 6.23
C VAL A 33 -0.63 -10.66 7.19
N LYS A 34 -1.25 -10.31 8.32
CA LYS A 34 -1.81 -11.29 9.27
C LYS A 34 -2.87 -12.14 8.59
N GLY A 35 -3.77 -11.54 7.81
CA GLY A 35 -4.76 -12.24 6.99
C GLY A 35 -4.12 -13.21 6.00
N LEU A 36 -3.16 -12.72 5.20
CA LEU A 36 -2.40 -13.53 4.24
C LEU A 36 -1.67 -14.69 4.90
N TYR A 37 -1.05 -14.47 6.07
CA TYR A 37 -0.36 -15.52 6.81
C TYR A 37 -1.36 -16.56 7.34
N GLY A 38 -2.52 -16.13 7.85
CA GLY A 38 -3.60 -17.02 8.25
C GLY A 38 -4.06 -17.92 7.11
N GLU A 39 -4.27 -17.36 5.91
CA GLU A 39 -4.59 -18.12 4.70
C GLU A 39 -3.48 -19.13 4.33
N TYR A 40 -2.22 -18.70 4.39
CA TYR A 40 -1.06 -19.56 4.11
C TYR A 40 -1.00 -20.77 5.05
N VAL A 41 -1.18 -20.55 6.35
CA VAL A 41 -1.19 -21.61 7.37
C VAL A 41 -2.38 -22.53 7.18
N ALA A 42 -3.58 -21.98 6.94
CA ALA A 42 -4.80 -22.77 6.72
C ALA A 42 -4.70 -23.70 5.50
N GLN A 43 -3.91 -23.34 4.49
CA GLN A 43 -3.62 -24.19 3.31
C GLN A 43 -2.50 -25.21 3.56
N GLY A 44 -2.09 -25.41 4.82
CA GLY A 44 -1.04 -26.37 5.18
C GLY A 44 0.37 -25.88 4.91
N SER A 45 0.58 -24.55 4.90
CA SER A 45 1.90 -23.92 4.68
C SER A 45 2.63 -24.43 3.44
N PRO A 46 2.12 -24.13 2.22
CA PRO A 46 2.73 -24.56 0.96
C PRO A 46 4.25 -24.38 0.93
N LYS A 47 4.99 -25.43 0.51
CA LYS A 47 6.46 -25.47 0.55
C LYS A 47 7.12 -24.31 -0.20
N ASN A 48 6.54 -23.90 -1.34
CA ASN A 48 7.05 -22.79 -2.13
C ASN A 48 6.32 -21.49 -1.77
N LYS A 49 6.72 -20.91 -0.63
CA LYS A 49 6.16 -19.67 -0.07
C LYS A 49 6.15 -18.51 -1.07
N LYS A 50 7.26 -18.28 -1.78
CA LYS A 50 7.37 -17.18 -2.77
C LYS A 50 6.40 -17.35 -3.95
N LYS A 51 6.31 -18.57 -4.51
CA LYS A 51 5.37 -18.86 -5.59
C LYS A 51 3.92 -18.65 -5.15
N TRP A 52 3.57 -19.16 -3.97
CA TRP A 52 2.24 -18.97 -3.39
C TRP A 52 1.90 -17.49 -3.21
N LEU A 53 2.83 -16.70 -2.65
CA LEU A 53 2.68 -15.25 -2.50
C LEU A 53 2.52 -14.54 -3.86
N SER A 54 3.33 -14.89 -4.86
CA SER A 54 3.22 -14.30 -6.21
C SER A 54 1.85 -14.55 -6.85
N GLU A 55 1.28 -15.74 -6.65
CA GLU A 55 -0.04 -16.08 -7.16
C GLU A 55 -1.14 -15.36 -6.37
N ARG A 56 -1.03 -15.34 -5.04
CA ARG A 56 -2.03 -14.74 -4.15
C ARG A 56 -2.10 -13.22 -4.26
N LEU A 57 -0.97 -12.54 -4.46
CA LEU A 57 -0.87 -11.07 -4.51
C LEU A 57 -1.14 -10.48 -5.89
N LYS A 58 -1.30 -11.31 -6.94
CA LYS A 58 -1.35 -10.87 -8.34
C LYS A 58 -2.40 -9.78 -8.63
N ASN A 59 -3.51 -9.78 -7.90
CA ASN A 59 -4.64 -8.87 -8.10
C ASN A 59 -4.96 -8.00 -6.87
N GLU A 60 -4.05 -7.92 -5.90
CA GLU A 60 -4.29 -7.15 -4.67
C GLU A 60 -3.96 -5.67 -4.84
N PHE A 61 -2.93 -5.36 -5.64
CA PHE A 61 -2.47 -4.00 -5.89
C PHE A 61 -3.08 -3.42 -7.16
N LEU A 62 -4.36 -3.06 -7.08
CA LEU A 62 -5.14 -2.59 -8.21
C LEU A 62 -4.81 -1.14 -8.57
N CYS A 63 -4.81 -0.85 -9.86
CA CYS A 63 -4.62 0.49 -10.41
C CYS A 63 -5.81 0.84 -11.30
N LEU A 64 -6.26 2.10 -11.27
CA LEU A 64 -7.37 2.56 -12.11
C LEU A 64 -7.02 2.48 -13.60
N ASN A 65 -5.86 3.01 -13.98
CA ASN A 65 -5.39 3.05 -15.37
C ASN A 65 -3.95 2.53 -15.48
N GLU A 66 -3.01 3.31 -14.94
CA GLU A 66 -1.58 3.03 -15.02
C GLU A 66 -1.03 2.69 -13.65
N LYS A 67 0.10 1.97 -13.61
CA LYS A 67 0.81 1.70 -12.35
C LYS A 67 1.51 2.97 -11.85
N PRO A 68 1.66 3.14 -10.53
CA PRO A 68 2.45 4.24 -10.00
C PRO A 68 3.92 4.12 -10.44
N VAL A 69 4.47 5.24 -10.88
CA VAL A 69 5.90 5.45 -11.06
C VAL A 69 6.42 6.13 -9.81
N TRP A 70 6.99 5.32 -8.92
CA TRP A 70 7.57 5.77 -7.66
C TRP A 70 8.85 6.58 -7.88
N VAL A 71 9.03 7.64 -7.09
CA VAL A 71 10.31 8.39 -7.07
C VAL A 71 11.35 7.60 -6.29
N GLY A 72 10.95 7.03 -5.15
CA GLY A 72 11.76 6.13 -4.32
C GLY A 72 11.16 4.74 -4.21
N GLU A 73 11.26 4.14 -3.03
CA GLU A 73 10.65 2.84 -2.74
C GLU A 73 9.12 2.91 -2.80
N PRO A 74 8.43 1.83 -3.24
CA PRO A 74 6.98 1.79 -3.24
C PRO A 74 6.37 2.03 -1.85
N ALA A 75 5.32 2.84 -1.77
CA ALA A 75 4.64 3.16 -0.50
C ALA A 75 3.11 3.04 -0.69
N TRP A 76 2.63 1.80 -0.77
CA TRP A 76 1.22 1.51 -1.07
C TRP A 76 0.32 1.85 0.12
N ALA A 77 -0.77 2.58 -0.13
CA ALA A 77 -1.70 2.94 0.94
C ALA A 77 -2.64 1.79 1.30
N TYR A 78 -2.95 1.66 2.59
CA TYR A 78 -3.89 0.68 3.13
C TYR A 78 -5.08 1.36 3.82
N HIS A 79 -6.24 0.70 3.79
CA HIS A 79 -7.43 1.12 4.52
C HIS A 79 -8.24 -0.09 4.96
N GLN A 80 -8.68 -0.11 6.24
CA GLN A 80 -9.41 -1.23 6.85
C GLN A 80 -8.73 -2.60 6.60
N GLY A 81 -7.40 -2.63 6.73
CA GLY A 81 -6.59 -3.84 6.57
C GLY A 81 -6.50 -4.36 5.13
N GLN A 82 -6.85 -3.55 4.13
CA GLN A 82 -6.79 -3.92 2.71
C GLN A 82 -5.98 -2.89 1.90
N PRO A 83 -5.24 -3.33 0.86
CA PRO A 83 -4.58 -2.41 -0.05
C PRO A 83 -5.61 -1.54 -0.76
N MET A 84 -5.35 -0.24 -0.84
CA MET A 84 -6.21 0.70 -1.58
C MET A 84 -5.95 0.61 -3.08
N VAL A 85 -6.87 1.10 -3.90
CA VAL A 85 -6.70 1.19 -5.35
C VAL A 85 -5.89 2.44 -5.67
N PHE A 86 -4.82 2.31 -6.44
CA PHE A 86 -4.10 3.47 -6.97
C PHE A 86 -4.92 4.16 -8.06
N LEU A 87 -5.14 5.47 -7.93
CA LEU A 87 -5.99 6.23 -8.83
C LEU A 87 -5.18 7.12 -9.78
N HIS A 88 -4.23 7.87 -9.22
CA HIS A 88 -3.48 8.87 -9.98
C HIS A 88 -2.21 9.30 -9.24
N GLN A 89 -1.25 9.87 -9.97
CA GLN A 89 -0.12 10.58 -9.39
C GLN A 89 0.07 11.94 -10.06
N VAL A 90 0.57 12.92 -9.32
CA VAL A 90 0.86 14.25 -9.84
C VAL A 90 2.18 14.77 -9.30
N LEU A 91 3.04 15.29 -10.18
CA LEU A 91 4.22 16.05 -9.80
C LEU A 91 3.81 17.49 -9.52
N VAL A 92 4.02 17.96 -8.29
CA VAL A 92 3.75 19.36 -7.93
C VAL A 92 4.86 20.22 -8.52
N SER A 93 4.53 21.02 -9.53
CA SER A 93 5.54 21.80 -10.26
C SER A 93 6.30 22.77 -9.33
N PRO A 94 7.65 22.83 -9.41
CA PRO A 94 8.46 23.87 -8.77
C PRO A 94 8.06 25.30 -9.16
N SER A 95 7.45 25.47 -10.34
CA SER A 95 6.97 26.78 -10.81
C SER A 95 5.61 27.19 -10.23
N ALA A 96 4.91 26.32 -9.51
CA ALA A 96 3.60 26.59 -8.91
C ALA A 96 3.71 27.40 -7.60
N GLN A 97 4.44 28.52 -7.65
CA GLN A 97 4.74 29.36 -6.48
C GLN A 97 3.49 29.90 -5.75
N HIS A 98 2.34 29.94 -6.43
CA HIS A 98 1.06 30.38 -5.87
C HIS A 98 0.44 29.40 -4.86
N ILE A 99 0.90 28.14 -4.79
CA ILE A 99 0.42 27.12 -3.84
C ILE A 99 1.46 26.66 -2.82
N LYS A 100 2.67 27.26 -2.83
CA LYS A 100 3.83 26.81 -2.02
C LYS A 100 3.60 26.79 -0.49
N GLU A 101 2.62 27.56 0.00
CA GLU A 101 2.26 27.61 1.41
C GLU A 101 1.30 26.48 1.82
N LYS A 102 0.75 25.76 0.83
CA LYS A 102 -0.23 24.69 1.02
C LYS A 102 0.30 23.33 0.60
N LEU A 103 1.24 23.29 -0.35
CA LEU A 103 1.84 22.06 -0.87
C LEU A 103 3.34 22.23 -1.10
N SER A 104 4.10 21.19 -0.77
CA SER A 104 5.51 21.09 -1.10
C SER A 104 5.71 21.03 -2.61
N LEU A 105 6.51 21.95 -3.14
CA LEU A 105 6.81 22.00 -4.57
C LEU A 105 7.96 21.06 -4.91
N GLY A 106 7.87 20.38 -6.05
CA GLY A 106 8.83 19.39 -6.52
C GLY A 106 8.53 17.95 -6.07
N ASP A 107 7.57 17.78 -5.15
CA ASP A 107 7.17 16.48 -4.63
C ASP A 107 6.15 15.80 -5.55
N THR A 108 6.13 14.47 -5.50
CA THR A 108 5.14 13.66 -6.21
C THR A 108 4.08 13.17 -5.23
N VAL A 109 2.82 13.46 -5.53
CA VAL A 109 1.65 13.04 -4.74
C VAL A 109 0.99 11.86 -5.44
N TYR A 110 0.81 10.76 -4.71
CA TYR A 110 0.11 9.54 -5.13
C TYR A 110 -1.25 9.49 -4.45
N VAL A 111 -2.32 9.31 -5.22
CA VAL A 111 -3.70 9.29 -4.73
C VAL A 111 -4.24 7.87 -4.78
N PHE A 112 -4.76 7.42 -3.65
CA PHE A 112 -5.37 6.10 -3.46
C PHE A 112 -6.82 6.24 -3.04
N GLY A 113 -7.67 5.32 -3.50
CA GLY A 113 -9.09 5.24 -3.15
C GLY A 113 -9.44 3.88 -2.56
N SER A 114 -10.36 3.86 -1.59
CA SER A 114 -10.94 2.62 -1.06
C SER A 114 -12.35 2.87 -0.55
N ARG A 115 -13.14 1.80 -0.51
CA ARG A 115 -14.46 1.80 0.11
C ARG A 115 -14.31 1.65 1.61
N HIS A 116 -14.73 2.66 2.36
CA HIS A 116 -14.87 2.59 3.80
C HIS A 116 -16.22 1.97 4.17
N ARG A 117 -16.19 0.86 4.90
CA ARG A 117 -17.40 0.20 5.40
C ARG A 117 -17.67 0.66 6.83
N LEU A 118 -18.90 1.10 7.09
CA LEU A 118 -19.33 1.50 8.43
C LEU A 118 -19.74 0.26 9.24
N GLU A 119 -19.38 0.22 10.53
CA GLU A 119 -19.67 -0.93 11.42
C GLU A 119 -21.13 -1.04 11.87
N ARG A 120 -21.99 -0.05 11.55
CA ARG A 120 -23.41 -0.07 11.92
C ARG A 120 -24.25 -0.78 10.85
N GLN A 121 -25.29 -1.49 11.32
CA GLN A 121 -26.19 -2.31 10.50
C GLN A 121 -26.75 -1.54 9.29
N GLY A 122 -26.24 -1.85 8.11
CA GLY A 122 -26.65 -1.32 6.80
C GLY A 122 -25.54 -1.53 5.75
N GLU A 123 -25.90 -1.55 4.46
CA GLU A 123 -24.93 -1.52 3.35
C GLU A 123 -24.41 -0.09 3.09
N GLU A 124 -24.30 0.75 4.12
CA GLU A 124 -23.77 2.10 3.96
C GLU A 124 -22.24 2.07 3.88
N TRP A 125 -21.73 2.70 2.84
CA TRP A 125 -20.31 2.84 2.61
C TRP A 125 -20.01 4.23 2.07
N SER A 126 -18.79 4.69 2.30
CA SER A 126 -18.27 5.92 1.71
C SER A 126 -16.98 5.63 0.96
N ASP A 127 -16.67 6.42 -0.05
CA ASP A 127 -15.32 6.44 -0.60
C ASP A 127 -14.39 7.20 0.34
N VAL A 128 -13.21 6.64 0.59
CA VAL A 128 -12.12 7.31 1.28
C VAL A 128 -10.95 7.43 0.35
N TYR A 129 -10.29 8.58 0.39
CA TYR A 129 -9.08 8.85 -0.36
C TYR A 129 -7.93 9.08 0.61
N ARG A 130 -6.76 8.56 0.24
CA ARG A 130 -5.50 8.81 0.95
C ARG A 130 -4.44 9.25 -0.03
N THR A 131 -3.55 10.10 0.43
CA THR A 131 -2.39 10.53 -0.33
C THR A 131 -1.12 10.00 0.30
N VAL A 132 -0.18 9.62 -0.54
CA VAL A 132 1.22 9.37 -0.17
C VAL A 132 2.06 10.37 -0.93
N VAL A 133 3.02 11.01 -0.27
CA VAL A 133 3.86 12.03 -0.89
C VAL A 133 5.29 11.54 -0.87
N GLN A 134 5.99 11.64 -2.01
CA GLN A 134 7.43 11.41 -2.06
C GLN A 134 8.14 12.69 -2.46
N THR A 135 9.21 13.01 -1.73
CA THR A 135 10.10 14.11 -2.11
C THR A 135 10.80 13.81 -3.42
N PHE A 136 11.41 14.82 -4.03
CA PHE A 136 12.25 14.63 -5.22
C PHE A 136 13.43 13.66 -5.01
N GLU A 137 13.83 13.42 -3.76
CA GLU A 137 14.88 12.44 -3.38
C GLU A 137 14.32 11.02 -3.21
N GLY A 138 13.00 10.83 -3.31
CA GLY A 138 12.33 9.54 -3.14
C GLY A 138 11.99 9.20 -1.69
N ASN A 139 12.14 10.13 -0.75
CA ASN A 139 11.74 9.91 0.64
C ASN A 139 10.22 10.02 0.76
N THR A 140 9.57 8.99 1.32
CA THR A 140 8.14 9.02 1.62
C THR A 140 7.88 9.93 2.82
N ALA A 141 7.15 11.01 2.59
CA ALA A 141 6.66 11.90 3.63
C ALA A 141 5.31 11.38 4.14
N TYR A 142 5.29 10.89 5.37
CA TYR A 142 4.05 10.64 6.10
C TYR A 142 3.61 11.97 6.72
N GLU A 143 2.58 12.60 6.16
CA GLU A 143 1.92 13.68 6.88
C GLU A 143 1.22 13.05 8.10
N ILE A 144 1.80 13.26 9.29
CA ILE A 144 1.11 13.06 10.55
C ILE A 144 -0.02 14.10 10.57
N LEU A 145 -1.21 13.71 10.13
CA LEU A 145 -2.43 14.45 10.46
C LEU A 145 -2.58 14.40 11.99
N GLN A 146 -2.17 15.49 12.66
CA GLN A 146 -2.51 15.76 14.07
C GLN A 146 -3.95 16.22 14.19
#